data_AF-A0A0A8UTD8-F1
#
_entry.id   AF-A0A0A8UTD8-F1
#
_cell.length_a   1.000
_cell.length_b   1.000
_cell.length_c   1.000
_cell.angle_alpha   90.00
_cell.angle_beta   90.00
_cell.angle_gamma   90.00
#
_symmetry.space_group_name_H-M   'P 1'
#
loop_
_entity.id
_entity.type
_entity.pdbx_description
1 polymer ?
#
loop_
_entity_poly.entity_id
_entity_poly.type
_entity_poly.pdbx_seq_one_letter_code
_entity_poly.pdbx_strand_id
1 'polypeptide(L)'
;MLRKLGYSIFCAGALFSANALAITHNLALGISLEYELAPSKPEEFVNTWFWSITSTCTIRTKDSSDAIFIEALKKTGKINNTNMAQGDTLSIEVHNGDKITITADSGSKVRLTNKGQNTVFADCTT
;
A
#
# COMPACT_ATOMS: atom_id res chain seq x y z
N MET A 1 -49.53 37.36 7.79
CA MET A 1 -48.07 37.18 7.92
C MET A 1 -47.81 35.70 8.15
N LEU A 2 -46.72 35.12 7.63
CA LEU A 2 -46.43 33.67 7.45
C LEU A 2 -47.09 32.99 6.22
N ARG A 3 -46.85 33.54 5.03
CA ARG A 3 -46.75 32.74 3.79
C ARG A 3 -45.36 33.02 3.22
N LYS A 4 -44.72 31.97 2.66
CA LYS A 4 -43.37 31.93 2.06
C LYS A 4 -42.26 31.51 3.02
N LEU A 5 -41.98 30.20 3.08
CA LEU A 5 -40.65 29.60 3.27
C LEU A 5 -40.76 28.06 3.30
N GLY A 6 -41.50 27.50 2.35
CA GLY A 6 -41.42 26.08 2.01
C GLY A 6 -41.03 26.00 0.54
N TYR A 7 -40.19 25.03 0.18
CA TYR A 7 -39.73 24.70 -1.19
C TYR A 7 -38.36 25.22 -1.66
N SER A 8 -37.37 25.32 -0.79
CA SER A 8 -35.99 25.19 -1.29
C SER A 8 -35.08 24.62 -0.22
N ILE A 9 -34.05 23.91 -0.65
CA ILE A 9 -33.12 23.11 0.15
C ILE A 9 -33.57 21.65 0.32
N PHE A 10 -33.66 20.95 -0.81
CA PHE A 10 -33.47 19.49 -0.85
C PHE A 10 -32.61 19.13 -2.07
N CYS A 11 -31.44 19.77 -2.20
CA CYS A 11 -30.46 19.48 -3.26
C CYS A 11 -29.14 20.18 -2.94
N ALA A 12 -28.31 19.61 -2.06
CA ALA A 12 -26.86 19.82 -2.05
C ALA A 12 -26.26 18.96 -0.95
N GLY A 13 -25.45 17.96 -1.32
CA GLY A 13 -24.68 17.22 -0.32
C GLY A 13 -24.36 15.77 -0.62
N ALA A 14 -24.53 15.26 -1.84
CA ALA A 14 -23.75 14.09 -2.26
C ALA A 14 -22.33 14.57 -2.59
N LEU A 15 -21.56 14.93 -1.56
CA LEU A 15 -20.12 15.01 -1.70
C LEU A 15 -19.67 13.59 -2.05
N PHE A 16 -19.23 13.39 -3.29
CA PHE A 16 -18.48 12.21 -3.69
C PHE A 16 -17.20 12.20 -2.85
N SER A 17 -17.27 11.61 -1.65
CA SER A 17 -16.10 11.10 -0.97
C SER A 17 -15.59 9.97 -1.84
N ALA A 18 -14.71 10.28 -2.79
CA ALA A 18 -13.92 9.30 -3.49
C ALA A 18 -13.05 8.61 -2.43
N ASN A 19 -13.57 7.55 -1.82
CA ASN A 19 -12.75 6.65 -1.02
C ASN A 19 -11.69 6.14 -1.99
N ALA A 20 -10.44 6.54 -1.78
CA ALA A 20 -9.31 5.99 -2.52
C ALA A 20 -9.27 4.49 -2.22
N LEU A 21 -9.85 3.70 -3.13
CA LEU A 21 -9.77 2.24 -3.05
C LEU A 21 -8.32 1.86 -3.29
N ALA A 22 -7.75 1.09 -2.37
CA ALA A 22 -6.43 0.51 -2.59
C ALA A 22 -6.55 -0.64 -3.60
N ILE A 23 -5.64 -0.69 -4.57
CA ILE A 23 -5.50 -1.85 -5.45
C ILE A 23 -4.93 -3.01 -4.60
N THR A 24 -5.39 -4.23 -4.84
CA THR A 24 -4.97 -5.41 -4.08
C THR A 24 -4.18 -6.39 -4.98
N HIS A 25 -2.98 -6.74 -4.54
CA HIS A 25 -2.07 -7.70 -5.16
C HIS A 25 -2.03 -8.99 -4.35
N ASN A 26 -2.16 -10.14 -5.02
CA ASN A 26 -2.00 -11.44 -4.39
C ASN A 26 -0.57 -11.93 -4.61
N LEU A 27 0.14 -12.24 -3.53
CA LEU A 27 1.50 -12.77 -3.59
C LEU A 27 1.46 -14.24 -4.04
N ALA A 28 2.42 -14.64 -4.86
CA ALA A 28 2.61 -16.02 -5.31
C ALA A 28 4.10 -16.37 -5.33
N LEU A 29 4.42 -17.67 -5.22
CA LEU A 29 5.80 -18.18 -5.19
C LEU A 29 6.35 -18.44 -6.60
N GLY A 30 7.67 -18.35 -6.73
CA GLY A 30 8.41 -18.76 -7.94
C GLY A 30 8.20 -17.85 -9.14
N ILE A 31 7.79 -16.60 -8.92
CA ILE A 31 7.56 -15.61 -9.97
C ILE A 31 8.37 -14.34 -9.72
N SER A 32 8.61 -13.61 -10.81
CA SER A 32 9.12 -12.25 -10.79
C SER A 32 8.03 -11.31 -11.26
N LEU A 33 7.69 -10.31 -10.46
CA LEU A 33 6.67 -9.31 -10.75
C LEU A 33 7.21 -7.91 -10.50
N GLU A 34 6.86 -6.98 -11.38
CA GLU A 34 7.05 -5.55 -11.17
C GLU A 34 5.77 -4.99 -10.54
N TYR A 35 5.92 -4.23 -9.46
CA TYR A 35 4.83 -3.49 -8.84
C TYR A 35 5.05 -1.98 -8.97
N GLU A 36 3.98 -1.27 -9.34
CA GLU A 36 3.98 0.18 -9.44
C GLU A 36 3.34 0.81 -8.19
N LEU A 37 4.11 1.61 -7.46
CA LEU A 37 3.63 2.37 -6.30
C LEU A 37 3.50 3.84 -6.70
N ALA A 38 2.30 4.22 -7.15
CA ALA A 38 2.01 5.60 -7.53
C ALA A 38 2.03 6.55 -6.31
N PRO A 39 2.41 7.83 -6.50
CA PRO A 39 2.47 8.81 -5.43
C PRO A 39 1.15 8.93 -4.66
N SER A 40 1.23 8.86 -3.34
CA SER A 40 0.12 8.97 -2.38
C SER A 40 -1.03 7.99 -2.59
N LYS A 41 -0.85 6.94 -3.41
CA LYS A 41 -1.85 5.89 -3.60
C LYS A 41 -1.51 4.65 -2.75
N PRO A 42 -2.44 4.19 -1.91
CA PRO A 42 -2.24 2.96 -1.15
C PRO A 42 -2.42 1.74 -2.04
N GLU A 43 -1.53 0.77 -1.87
CA GLU A 43 -1.49 -0.52 -2.55
C GLU A 43 -1.46 -1.62 -1.49
N GLU A 44 -2.35 -2.61 -1.60
CA GLU A 44 -2.48 -3.70 -0.63
C GLU A 44 -1.86 -4.98 -1.18
N PHE A 45 -1.07 -5.66 -0.36
CA PHE A 45 -0.42 -6.92 -0.72
C PHE A 45 -0.89 -8.00 0.25
N VAL A 46 -1.38 -9.11 -0.30
CA VAL A 46 -2.00 -10.19 0.46
C VAL A 46 -1.29 -11.50 0.15
N ASN A 47 -0.86 -12.22 1.18
CA ASN A 47 -0.49 -13.63 1.05
C ASN A 47 -1.72 -14.49 1.36
N THR A 48 -2.40 -15.01 0.34
CA THR A 48 -3.57 -15.89 0.51
C THR A 48 -3.20 -17.36 0.73
N TRP A 49 -1.92 -17.70 0.64
CA TRP A 49 -1.44 -19.07 0.80
C TRP A 49 -1.31 -19.49 2.27
N PHE A 50 -1.24 -20.81 2.51
CA PHE A 50 -1.11 -21.39 3.85
C PHE A 50 0.34 -21.43 4.37
N TRP A 51 1.31 -20.93 3.60
CA TRP A 51 2.73 -20.85 3.95
C TRP A 51 3.23 -19.40 3.82
N SER A 52 4.40 -19.09 4.40
CA SER A 52 5.02 -17.75 4.28
C SER A 52 5.72 -17.57 2.94
N ILE A 53 5.55 -16.40 2.32
CA ILE A 53 6.24 -16.01 1.08
C ILE A 53 7.32 -15.00 1.44
N THR A 54 8.55 -15.20 0.97
CA THR A 54 9.62 -14.21 1.09
C THR A 54 9.96 -13.71 -0.30
N SER A 55 9.91 -12.39 -0.51
CA SER A 55 10.35 -11.75 -1.75
C SER A 55 11.56 -10.86 -1.47
N THR A 56 12.42 -10.74 -2.47
CA THR A 56 13.42 -9.67 -2.54
C THR A 56 13.05 -8.74 -3.69
N CYS A 57 12.87 -7.46 -3.38
CA CYS A 57 12.47 -6.43 -4.32
C CYS A 57 13.62 -5.46 -4.56
N THR A 58 13.91 -5.16 -5.83
CA THR A 58 14.84 -4.10 -6.20
C THR A 58 14.04 -2.85 -6.55
N ILE A 59 14.38 -1.73 -5.92
CA ILE A 59 13.66 -0.47 -6.07
C ILE A 59 14.22 0.31 -7.27
N ARG A 60 13.32 0.87 -8.08
CA ARG A 60 13.64 1.86 -9.10
C ARG A 60 12.78 3.09 -8.92
N THR A 61 13.45 4.23 -8.79
CA THR A 61 12.81 5.54 -8.68
C THR A 61 13.66 6.61 -9.35
N LYS A 62 13.04 7.72 -9.73
CA LYS A 62 13.72 8.91 -10.26
C LYS A 62 14.06 9.92 -9.16
N ASP A 63 13.44 9.78 -7.99
CA ASP A 63 13.66 10.66 -6.86
C ASP A 63 15.00 10.33 -6.17
N SER A 64 15.57 11.31 -5.46
CA SER A 64 16.77 11.07 -4.65
C SER A 64 16.49 10.05 -3.56
N SER A 65 15.30 10.13 -2.96
CA SER A 65 14.77 9.18 -2.00
C SER A 65 13.25 9.30 -1.92
N ASP A 66 12.60 8.20 -1.59
CA ASP A 66 11.15 8.11 -1.39
C ASP A 66 10.83 7.48 -0.05
N ALA A 67 9.89 8.07 0.70
CA ALA A 67 9.37 7.44 1.90
C ALA A 67 8.24 6.47 1.52
N ILE A 68 8.40 5.19 1.81
CA ILE A 68 7.33 4.19 1.69
C ILE A 68 6.73 3.97 3.07
N PHE A 69 5.47 4.38 3.23
CA PHE A 69 4.71 4.14 4.45
C PHE A 69 4.03 2.77 4.37
N ILE A 70 4.27 1.92 5.36
CA ILE A 70 3.75 0.56 5.44
C ILE A 70 2.85 0.41 6.66
N GLU A 71 1.70 -0.23 6.45
CA GLU A 71 0.73 -0.59 7.49
C GLU A 71 0.49 -2.10 7.48
N ALA A 72 0.69 -2.77 8.60
CA ALA A 72 0.35 -4.18 8.75
C ALA A 72 -1.14 -4.33 9.10
N LEU A 73 -1.96 -4.62 8.10
CA LEU A 73 -3.42 -4.66 8.24
C LEU A 73 -3.93 -5.96 8.87
N LYS A 74 -3.22 -7.07 8.65
CA LYS A 74 -3.63 -8.39 9.15
C LYS A 74 -2.43 -9.31 9.35
N LYS A 75 -2.43 -10.02 10.48
CA LYS A 75 -1.38 -10.98 10.89
C LYS A 75 0.02 -10.34 10.90
N THR A 76 1.06 -11.18 10.89
CA THR A 76 2.46 -10.81 11.02
C THR A 76 3.20 -10.89 9.69
N GLY A 77 4.37 -10.26 9.64
CA GLY A 77 5.33 -10.37 8.56
C GLY A 77 6.65 -9.74 8.95
N LYS A 78 7.55 -9.57 7.97
CA LYS A 78 8.84 -8.89 8.16
C LYS A 78 9.18 -7.99 6.99
N ILE A 79 9.85 -6.88 7.28
CA ILE A 79 10.41 -5.94 6.30
C ILE A 79 11.85 -5.69 6.70
N ASN A 80 12.82 -6.04 5.85
CA ASN A 80 14.26 -5.93 6.14
C ASN A 80 14.62 -6.44 7.55
N ASN A 81 14.17 -7.66 7.87
CA ASN A 81 14.32 -8.33 9.18
C ASN A 81 13.55 -7.70 10.36
N THR A 82 12.89 -6.56 10.18
CA THR A 82 12.02 -5.96 11.20
C THR A 82 10.69 -6.69 11.22
N ASN A 83 10.31 -7.24 12.37
CA ASN A 83 9.01 -7.89 12.53
C ASN A 83 7.90 -6.83 12.53
N MET A 84 6.81 -7.13 11.83
CA MET A 84 5.59 -6.33 11.79
C MET A 84 4.44 -7.17 12.31
N ALA A 85 3.70 -6.67 13.30
CA ALA A 85 2.46 -7.25 13.78
C ALA A 85 1.26 -6.42 13.31
N GLN A 86 0.05 -6.97 13.40
CA GLN A 86 -1.16 -6.27 12.99
C GLN A 86 -1.32 -4.96 13.78
N GLY A 87 -1.57 -3.87 13.05
CA GLY A 87 -1.67 -2.52 13.59
C GLY A 87 -0.35 -1.75 13.60
N ASP A 88 0.78 -2.44 13.41
CA ASP A 88 2.08 -1.79 13.31
C ASP A 88 2.18 -0.97 12.02
N THR A 89 2.91 0.12 12.12
CA THR A 89 3.25 0.99 11.00
C THR A 89 4.76 1.20 10.95
N LEU A 90 5.29 1.33 9.74
CA LEU A 90 6.71 1.56 9.50
C LEU A 90 6.85 2.50 8.31
N SER A 91 7.73 3.50 8.41
CA SER A 91 8.14 4.28 7.25
C SER A 91 9.59 3.95 6.95
N ILE A 92 9.86 3.50 5.73
CA ILE A 92 11.23 3.29 5.24
C ILE A 92 11.54 4.31 4.16
N GLU A 93 12.78 4.79 4.15
CA GLU A 93 13.29 5.60 3.05
C GLU A 93 13.98 4.66 2.06
N VAL A 94 13.62 4.79 0.77
CA VAL A 94 14.15 3.95 -0.30
C VAL A 94 14.82 4.81 -1.36
N HIS A 95 15.90 4.30 -1.92
CA HIS A 95 16.68 4.91 -2.98
C HIS A 95 16.68 4.01 -4.21
N ASN A 96 17.00 4.58 -5.37
CA ASN A 96 17.15 3.80 -6.58
C ASN A 96 18.26 2.73 -6.43
N GLY A 97 17.91 1.47 -6.67
CA GLY A 97 18.80 0.31 -6.54
C GLY A 97 18.74 -0.39 -5.18
N ASP A 98 17.99 0.15 -4.21
CA ASP A 98 17.83 -0.49 -2.91
C ASP A 98 17.19 -1.87 -3.03
N LYS A 99 17.64 -2.79 -2.17
CA LYS A 99 17.07 -4.13 -2.07
C LYS A 99 16.30 -4.27 -0.77
N ILE A 100 15.03 -4.64 -0.88
CA ILE A 100 14.12 -4.80 0.25
C ILE A 100 13.68 -6.25 0.32
N THR A 101 13.84 -6.89 1.48
CA THR A 101 13.33 -8.23 1.72
C THR A 101 12.03 -8.16 2.51
N ILE A 102 10.98 -8.75 1.96
CA ILE A 102 9.65 -8.78 2.58
C ILE A 102 9.27 -10.24 2.82
N THR A 103 8.92 -10.58 4.05
CA THR A 103 8.34 -11.89 4.38
C THR A 103 6.89 -11.68 4.80
N ALA A 104 5.97 -12.27 4.04
CA ALA A 104 4.55 -12.23 4.32
C ALA A 104 4.10 -13.59 4.86
N ASP A 105 3.69 -13.65 6.13
CA ASP A 105 3.18 -14.90 6.70
C ASP A 105 1.83 -15.30 6.09
N SER A 106 1.45 -16.55 6.25
CA SER A 106 0.18 -17.06 5.71
C SER A 106 -1.01 -16.19 6.13
N GLY A 107 -1.80 -15.73 5.15
CA GLY A 107 -2.99 -14.91 5.38
C GLY A 107 -2.71 -13.48 5.84
N SER A 108 -1.45 -13.03 5.76
CA SER A 108 -1.06 -11.66 6.08
C SER A 108 -1.51 -10.68 5.00
N LYS A 109 -1.72 -9.44 5.43
CA LYS A 109 -2.08 -8.32 4.57
C LYS A 109 -1.33 -7.09 5.02
N VAL A 110 -0.65 -6.44 4.08
CA VAL A 110 0.03 -5.17 4.30
C VAL A 110 -0.47 -4.14 3.29
N ARG A 111 -0.40 -2.87 3.67
CA ARG A 111 -0.65 -1.75 2.77
C ARG A 111 0.61 -0.92 2.67
N LEU A 112 1.05 -0.63 1.46
CA LEU A 112 2.16 0.24 1.16
C LEU A 112 1.60 1.51 0.53
N THR A 113 2.12 2.66 0.92
CA THR A 113 1.82 3.94 0.29
C THR A 113 3.12 4.66 0.00
N ASN A 114 3.37 4.93 -1.26
CA ASN A 114 4.47 5.80 -1.66
C ASN A 114 4.15 7.25 -1.25
N LYS A 115 4.96 7.83 -0.37
CA LYS A 115 4.86 9.24 0.06
C LYS A 115 5.80 10.16 -0.72
N GLY A 116 6.52 9.62 -1.69
CA GLY A 116 7.33 10.33 -2.68
C GLY A 116 6.53 11.13 -3.69
N GLN A 117 7.25 11.83 -4.59
CA GLN A 117 6.65 12.67 -5.62
C GLN A 117 6.45 11.92 -6.94
N ASN A 118 7.32 10.95 -7.24
CA ASN A 118 7.24 10.13 -8.45
C ASN A 118 6.90 8.68 -8.14
N THR A 119 6.45 7.95 -9.17
CA THR A 119 6.16 6.52 -9.06
C THR A 119 7.42 5.74 -8.72
N VAL A 120 7.31 4.88 -7.71
CA VAL A 120 8.33 3.91 -7.34
C VAL A 120 7.97 2.57 -7.96
N PHE A 121 8.93 1.94 -8.65
CA PHE A 121 8.80 0.59 -9.19
C PHE A 121 9.55 -0.38 -8.29
N ALA A 122 8.93 -1.52 -7.98
CA ALA A 122 9.54 -2.59 -7.20
C ALA A 122 9.57 -3.89 -8.00
N ASP A 123 10.76 -4.28 -8.45
CA ASP A 123 11.00 -5.54 -9.17
C ASP A 123 11.25 -6.65 -8.15
N CYS A 124 10.22 -7.47 -7.88
CA CYS A 124 10.24 -8.46 -6.82
C CYS A 124 10.38 -9.89 -7.36
N THR A 125 11.24 -10.69 -6.73
CA THR A 125 11.37 -12.13 -6.96
C THR A 125 11.14 -12.90 -5.65
N THR A 126 10.31 -13.94 -5.72
CA THR A 126 9.96 -14.85 -4.60
C THR A 126 10.61 -16.21 -4.74
#